data_AF-A0A356GNB0-F1
#
_entry.id   AF-A0A356GNB0-F1
#
_cell.length_a   1.000
_cell.length_b   1.000
_cell.length_c   1.000
_cell.angle_alpha   90.00
_cell.angle_beta   90.00
_cell.angle_gamma   90.00
#
_symmetry.space_group_name_H-M   'P 1'
#
loop_
_entity.id
_entity.type
_entity.pdbx_description
1 polymer ?
#
loop_
_entity_poly.entity_id
_entity_poly.type
_entity_poly.pdbx_seq_one_letter_code
_entity_poly.pdbx_strand_id
1 'polypeptide(L)'
;MKKAEATQGTPTSPRRKLLGERLIEAGLITSDQLDLGMREQKRTGERIGEIMISLGFVTQELVSSVLASEAGVTFVQLDSSMVDPAALKCVSEAISRRHKIIPLNLDPPRLTIAMANAFDVLAIDEVQRATGYVVEAVSATESSILQAIDHYYLGGGSLEEVIQKSMRQVEAGRVSEADLTSGAPIVRLVDRLFLTAVQEGATDIHVEPEERIFRIRFRIDGQLRQGPSLPKSLQPGVIARIKILAGMNIAETRQPQDGKIKFLQGKRKVDLRVSTLPTVCGENVVLRILDRARLVVGLEALGFDEGNLERFRRAIESRNGIILVCGPTGSGKTTTLYAF
;
A
#
# COMPACT_ATOMS: atom_id res chain seq x y z
N MET A 1 65.91 33.85 -28.36
CA MET A 1 64.61 34.12 -29.04
C MET A 1 63.87 32.80 -29.13
N LYS A 2 62.98 32.45 -28.19
CA LYS A 2 61.51 32.61 -28.25
C LYS A 2 60.88 32.11 -29.58
N LYS A 3 60.25 30.94 -29.57
CA LYS A 3 58.79 30.79 -29.37
C LYS A 3 58.38 29.32 -29.26
N ALA A 4 57.54 29.07 -28.26
CA ALA A 4 56.79 27.87 -28.01
C ALA A 4 55.36 27.99 -28.62
N GLU A 5 54.67 26.85 -28.64
CA GLU A 5 53.21 26.65 -28.69
C GLU A 5 52.46 26.89 -30.01
N ALA A 6 51.78 25.84 -30.50
CA ALA A 6 50.34 25.71 -30.26
C ALA A 6 49.84 24.31 -30.68
N THR A 7 49.52 23.51 -29.67
CA THR A 7 48.89 22.18 -29.72
C THR A 7 47.47 22.31 -30.25
N GLN A 8 47.08 21.43 -31.17
CA GLN A 8 45.72 21.34 -31.70
C GLN A 8 44.73 20.96 -30.59
N GLY A 9 43.68 21.77 -30.45
CA GLY A 9 42.61 21.56 -29.47
C GLY A 9 41.79 20.31 -29.77
N THR A 10 41.64 19.46 -28.76
CA THR A 10 40.69 18.35 -28.68
C THR A 10 39.24 18.82 -28.86
N PRO A 11 38.36 17.99 -29.47
CA PRO A 11 36.94 18.31 -29.65
C PRO A 11 36.23 18.42 -28.30
N THR A 12 35.52 19.53 -28.10
CA THR A 12 34.72 19.83 -26.91
C THR A 12 33.54 18.87 -26.78
N SER A 13 33.45 18.19 -25.64
CA SER A 13 32.32 17.34 -25.24
C SER A 13 30.97 18.08 -25.35
N PRO A 14 29.86 17.39 -25.70
CA PRO A 14 28.56 18.04 -25.86
C PRO A 14 28.12 18.66 -24.52
N ARG A 15 27.78 19.95 -24.53
CA ARG A 15 27.28 20.68 -23.35
C ARG A 15 26.03 19.98 -22.81
N ARG A 16 26.07 19.54 -21.55
CA ARG A 16 24.86 19.14 -20.79
C ARG A 16 23.89 20.32 -20.79
N LYS A 17 22.74 20.17 -21.46
CA LYS A 17 21.68 21.19 -21.46
C LYS A 17 21.17 21.40 -20.03
N LEU A 18 20.72 22.61 -19.71
CA LEU A 18 20.20 22.92 -18.37
C LEU A 18 18.72 22.51 -18.28
N LEU A 19 18.22 22.21 -17.07
CA LEU A 19 16.82 21.77 -16.85
C LEU A 19 15.80 22.75 -17.45
N GLY A 20 16.06 24.06 -17.34
CA GLY A 20 15.21 25.10 -17.91
C GLY A 20 15.04 25.00 -19.43
N GLU A 21 16.15 24.83 -20.15
CA GLU A 21 16.14 24.71 -21.62
C GLU A 21 15.37 23.45 -22.07
N ARG A 22 15.42 22.40 -21.25
CA ARG A 22 14.74 21.12 -21.52
C ARG A 22 13.24 21.19 -21.29
N LEU A 23 12.81 21.94 -20.28
CA LEU A 23 11.38 22.21 -20.07
C LEU A 23 10.79 23.02 -21.23
N ILE A 24 11.58 23.89 -21.88
CA ILE A 24 11.20 24.59 -23.11
C ILE A 24 11.08 23.62 -24.29
N GLU A 25 12.07 22.74 -24.49
CA GLU A 25 12.06 21.74 -25.58
C GLU A 25 10.90 20.74 -25.45
N ALA A 26 10.53 20.38 -24.22
CA ALA A 26 9.37 19.54 -23.93
C ALA A 26 8.03 20.28 -24.09
N GLY A 27 8.03 21.58 -24.40
CA GLY A 27 6.83 22.41 -24.54
C GLY A 27 6.08 22.66 -23.23
N LEU A 28 6.75 22.45 -22.08
CA LEU A 28 6.14 22.58 -20.75
C LEU A 28 6.20 24.00 -20.20
N ILE A 29 7.22 24.77 -20.60
CA ILE A 29 7.35 26.19 -20.25
C ILE A 29 7.79 27.02 -21.46
N THR A 30 7.55 28.32 -21.40
CA THR A 30 8.03 29.32 -22.36
C THR A 30 9.37 29.92 -21.94
N SER A 31 10.07 30.57 -22.87
CA SER A 31 11.32 31.31 -22.57
C SER A 31 11.11 32.39 -21.50
N ASP A 32 9.98 33.10 -21.55
CA ASP A 32 9.66 34.16 -20.59
C ASP A 32 9.43 33.61 -19.18
N GLN A 33 8.79 32.44 -19.07
CA GLN A 33 8.61 31.73 -17.79
C GLN A 33 9.95 31.23 -17.24
N LEU A 34 10.85 30.75 -18.11
CA LEU A 34 12.19 30.36 -17.71
C LEU A 34 12.98 31.55 -17.15
N ASP A 35 12.93 32.70 -17.82
CA ASP A 35 13.60 33.92 -17.38
C ASP A 35 13.10 34.40 -16.02
N LEU A 36 11.79 34.30 -15.76
CA LEU A 36 11.21 34.63 -14.47
C LEU A 36 11.74 33.70 -13.37
N GLY A 37 11.74 32.39 -13.60
CA GLY A 37 12.27 31.43 -12.63
C GLY A 37 13.78 31.57 -12.40
N MET A 38 14.55 31.96 -13.42
CA MET A 38 16.00 32.25 -13.28
C MET A 38 16.28 33.50 -12.43
N ARG A 39 15.40 34.50 -12.48
CA ARG A 39 15.48 35.68 -11.60
C ARG A 39 15.18 35.31 -10.16
N GLU A 40 14.14 34.52 -9.92
CA GLU A 40 13.82 34.01 -8.59
C GLU A 40 14.93 33.09 -8.06
N GLN A 41 15.53 32.25 -8.90
CA GLN A 41 16.64 31.39 -8.51
C GLN A 41 17.85 32.20 -8.01
N LYS A 42 18.16 33.34 -8.65
CA LYS A 42 19.22 34.24 -8.18
C LYS A 42 18.90 34.88 -6.83
N ARG A 43 17.63 34.99 -6.47
CA ARG A 43 17.15 35.62 -5.23
C ARG A 43 17.04 34.61 -4.08
N THR A 44 16.58 33.39 -4.34
CA THR A 44 16.29 32.37 -3.32
C THR A 44 17.38 31.31 -3.21
N GLY A 45 18.13 31.04 -4.28
CA GLY A 45 19.10 29.95 -4.35
C GLY A 45 18.49 28.55 -4.50
N GLU A 46 17.17 28.44 -4.64
CA GLU A 46 16.46 27.17 -4.79
C GLU A 46 16.68 26.54 -6.18
N ARG A 47 16.30 25.26 -6.32
CA ARG A 47 16.45 24.56 -7.60
C ARG A 47 15.44 25.08 -8.60
N ILE A 48 15.86 25.26 -9.85
CA ILE A 48 14.98 25.81 -10.91
C ILE A 48 13.68 25.00 -11.07
N GLY A 49 13.72 23.68 -10.92
CA GLY A 49 12.52 22.83 -10.97
C GLY A 49 11.53 23.10 -9.84
N GLU A 50 12.01 23.32 -8.61
CA GLU A 50 11.17 23.66 -7.45
C GLU A 50 10.51 25.03 -7.61
N ILE A 51 11.26 26.00 -8.15
CA ILE A 51 10.77 27.34 -8.45
C ILE A 51 9.69 27.30 -9.54
N MET A 52 9.87 26.49 -10.59
CA MET A 52 8.85 26.38 -11.64
C MET A 52 7.57 25.71 -11.12
N ILE A 53 7.67 24.82 -10.13
CA ILE A 53 6.50 24.22 -9.46
C ILE A 53 5.81 25.25 -8.56
N SER A 54 6.57 26.00 -7.76
CA SER A 54 6.01 26.99 -6.83
C SER A 54 5.33 28.15 -7.55
N LEU A 55 5.85 28.54 -8.72
CA LEU A 55 5.23 29.53 -9.62
C LEU A 55 4.04 28.97 -10.41
N GLY A 56 3.75 27.67 -10.30
CA GLY A 56 2.62 27.01 -10.95
C GLY A 56 2.78 26.79 -12.45
N PHE A 57 4.01 26.86 -12.97
CA PHE A 57 4.28 26.69 -14.40
C PHE A 57 4.35 25.23 -14.82
N VAL A 58 4.76 24.33 -13.91
CA VAL A 58 4.86 22.89 -14.15
C VAL A 58 4.48 22.12 -12.90
N THR A 59 4.02 20.88 -13.05
CA THR A 59 3.79 20.01 -11.91
C THR A 59 5.04 19.20 -11.56
N GLN A 60 5.08 18.68 -10.34
CA GLN A 60 6.19 17.84 -9.88
C GLN A 60 6.35 16.57 -10.72
N GLU A 61 5.25 16.00 -11.21
CA GLU A 61 5.26 14.83 -12.09
C GLU A 61 5.92 15.14 -13.43
N LEU A 62 5.60 16.29 -14.03
CA LEU A 62 6.15 16.70 -15.32
C LEU A 62 7.66 16.97 -15.21
N VAL A 63 8.11 17.67 -14.17
CA VAL A 63 9.55 17.90 -13.92
C VAL A 63 10.29 16.58 -13.73
N SER A 64 9.70 15.65 -12.97
CA SER A 64 10.29 14.33 -12.72
C SER A 64 10.39 13.50 -13.99
N SER A 65 9.37 13.55 -14.86
CA SER A 65 9.35 12.82 -16.12
C SER A 65 10.42 13.29 -17.11
N VAL A 66 10.64 14.61 -17.22
CA VAL A 66 11.68 15.18 -18.09
C VAL A 66 13.07 14.79 -17.59
N LEU A 67 13.30 14.87 -16.27
CA LEU A 67 14.56 14.44 -15.66
C LEU A 67 14.83 12.94 -15.82
N ALA A 68 13.79 12.10 -15.77
CA ALA A 68 13.91 10.65 -15.94
C ALA A 68 14.19 10.27 -17.41
N SER A 69 13.47 10.88 -18.36
CA SER A 69 13.59 10.60 -19.80
C SER A 69 15.00 10.79 -20.35
N GLU A 70 15.77 11.69 -19.75
CA GLU A 70 17.07 12.09 -20.25
C GLU A 70 18.23 11.31 -19.65
N ALA A 71 17.96 10.60 -18.56
CA ALA A 71 18.94 9.80 -17.85
C ALA A 71 18.93 8.33 -18.26
N GLY A 72 18.03 7.94 -19.17
CA GLY A 72 17.78 6.53 -19.48
C GLY A 72 17.16 5.77 -18.30
N VAL A 73 16.57 6.47 -17.33
CA VAL A 73 15.92 5.87 -16.16
C VAL A 73 14.42 5.84 -16.41
N THR A 74 13.85 4.65 -16.43
CA THR A 74 12.39 4.48 -16.56
C THR A 74 11.70 5.05 -15.32
N PHE A 75 10.81 6.01 -15.51
CA PHE A 75 9.90 6.44 -14.46
C PHE A 75 8.70 5.49 -14.41
N VAL A 76 8.44 4.89 -13.26
CA VAL A 76 7.35 3.94 -13.06
C VAL A 76 6.34 4.51 -12.07
N GLN A 77 5.06 4.35 -12.40
CA GLN A 77 4.02 4.50 -11.38
C GLN A 77 3.95 3.20 -10.60
N LEU A 78 4.26 3.25 -9.32
CA LEU A 78 4.17 2.10 -8.43
C LEU A 78 2.71 1.70 -8.25
N ASP A 79 2.35 0.55 -8.82
CA ASP A 79 1.12 -0.15 -8.50
C ASP A 79 1.39 -1.34 -7.57
N SER A 80 0.34 -1.85 -6.92
CA SER A 80 0.48 -2.98 -6.00
C SER A 80 0.74 -4.34 -6.69
N SER A 81 0.94 -4.33 -8.01
CA SER A 81 1.14 -5.52 -8.84
C SER A 81 2.56 -5.68 -9.37
N MET A 82 3.40 -4.66 -9.24
CA MET A 82 4.79 -4.63 -9.71
C MET A 82 5.80 -5.22 -8.72
N VAL A 83 5.38 -5.62 -7.52
CA VAL A 83 6.27 -6.02 -6.43
C VAL A 83 6.25 -7.54 -6.23
N ASP A 84 7.34 -8.20 -6.59
CA ASP A 84 7.63 -9.61 -6.40
C ASP A 84 7.95 -9.90 -4.91
N PRO A 85 7.24 -10.83 -4.25
CA PRO A 85 7.55 -11.27 -2.90
C PRO A 85 8.99 -11.78 -2.71
N ALA A 86 9.63 -12.34 -3.74
CA ALA A 86 11.02 -12.79 -3.65
C ALA A 86 11.98 -11.59 -3.58
N ALA A 87 11.80 -10.58 -4.45
CA ALA A 87 12.55 -9.33 -4.41
C ALA A 87 12.43 -8.62 -3.06
N LEU A 88 11.22 -8.60 -2.49
CA LEU A 88 10.97 -7.92 -1.22
C LEU A 88 11.72 -8.53 -0.02
N LYS A 89 11.98 -9.84 -0.04
CA LYS A 89 12.75 -10.54 1.00
C LYS A 89 14.25 -10.28 0.91
N CYS A 90 14.75 -9.93 -0.27
CA CYS A 90 16.18 -9.71 -0.48
C CYS A 90 16.67 -8.39 0.15
N VAL A 91 15.83 -7.36 0.18
CA VAL A 91 16.19 -6.06 0.76
C VAL A 91 15.41 -5.84 2.05
N SER A 92 16.08 -5.43 3.12
CA SER A 92 15.43 -5.19 4.41
C SER A 92 14.57 -3.92 4.42
N GLU A 93 13.59 -3.84 5.33
CA GLU A 93 12.81 -2.61 5.55
C GLU A 93 13.72 -1.43 5.93
N ALA A 94 14.76 -1.67 6.73
CA ALA A 94 15.68 -0.64 7.18
C ALA A 94 16.45 0.01 6.02
N ILE A 95 16.97 -0.81 5.09
CA ILE A 95 17.63 -0.33 3.88
C ILE A 95 16.62 0.40 2.99
N SER A 96 15.44 -0.20 2.79
CA SER A 96 14.35 0.35 1.98
C SER A 96 13.90 1.73 2.44
N ARG A 97 13.69 1.92 3.76
CA ARG A 97 13.29 3.21 4.33
C ARG A 97 14.40 4.24 4.29
N ARG A 98 15.61 3.87 4.70
CA ARG A 98 16.73 4.82 4.79
C ARG A 98 17.05 5.43 3.44
N HIS A 99 17.02 4.62 2.39
CA HIS A 99 17.35 5.04 1.03
C HIS A 99 16.13 5.38 0.18
N LYS A 100 14.92 5.29 0.75
CA LYS A 100 13.65 5.53 0.04
C LYS A 100 13.60 4.73 -1.26
N ILE A 101 13.76 3.42 -1.13
CA ILE A 101 13.71 2.45 -2.22
C ILE A 101 12.71 1.34 -1.93
N ILE A 102 12.19 0.71 -2.97
CA ILE A 102 11.45 -0.55 -2.82
C ILE A 102 11.84 -1.56 -3.91
N PRO A 103 12.09 -2.83 -3.57
CA PRO A 103 12.34 -3.88 -4.55
C PRO A 103 11.07 -4.14 -5.37
N LEU A 104 11.22 -4.27 -6.69
CA LEU A 104 10.12 -4.55 -7.61
C LEU A 104 10.18 -5.99 -8.11
N ASN A 105 11.27 -6.38 -8.74
CA ASN A 105 11.37 -7.67 -9.40
C ASN A 105 12.75 -8.30 -9.19
N LEU A 106 12.79 -9.62 -9.04
CA LEU A 106 14.03 -10.37 -8.90
C LEU A 106 14.12 -11.39 -10.04
N ASP A 107 14.99 -11.12 -11.00
CA ASP A 107 15.34 -12.02 -12.10
C ASP A 107 16.85 -12.29 -12.05
N PRO A 108 17.31 -13.27 -11.24
CA PRO A 108 18.72 -13.47 -10.98
C PRO A 108 19.56 -13.55 -12.27
N PRO A 109 20.70 -12.83 -12.35
CA PRO A 109 21.37 -12.12 -11.26
C PRO A 109 20.92 -10.65 -11.08
N ARG A 110 19.79 -10.22 -11.65
CA ARG A 110 19.33 -8.84 -11.65
C ARG A 110 18.21 -8.59 -10.62
N LEU A 111 18.28 -7.46 -9.94
CA LEU A 111 17.27 -6.98 -9.00
C LEU A 111 16.82 -5.58 -9.44
N THR A 112 15.55 -5.44 -9.82
CA THR A 112 14.98 -4.13 -10.15
C THR A 112 14.47 -3.46 -8.87
N ILE A 113 14.89 -2.22 -8.62
CA ILE A 113 14.42 -1.41 -7.48
C ILE A 113 13.83 -0.09 -7.96
N ALA A 114 12.76 0.37 -7.34
CA ALA A 114 12.27 1.74 -7.50
C ALA A 114 12.90 2.64 -6.44
N MET A 115 13.37 3.82 -6.85
CA MET A 115 14.03 4.79 -5.98
C MET A 115 13.46 6.20 -6.17
N ALA A 116 13.38 6.96 -5.07
CA ALA A 116 13.00 8.37 -5.13
C ALA A 116 14.05 9.18 -5.90
N ASN A 117 15.31 8.78 -5.76
CA ASN A 117 16.44 9.28 -6.53
C ASN A 117 17.22 8.11 -7.13
N ALA A 118 16.98 7.80 -8.41
CA ALA A 118 17.67 6.72 -9.11
C ALA A 118 19.16 7.00 -9.40
N PHE A 119 19.68 8.19 -9.06
CA PHE A 119 21.10 8.54 -9.17
C PHE A 119 21.86 8.40 -7.87
N ASP A 120 21.22 7.93 -6.81
CA ASP A 120 21.91 7.69 -5.55
C ASP A 120 22.79 6.43 -5.64
N VAL A 121 24.01 6.63 -6.14
CA VAL A 121 24.99 5.57 -6.36
C VAL A 121 25.35 4.87 -5.04
N LEU A 122 25.33 5.58 -3.91
CA LEU A 122 25.62 5.00 -2.60
C LEU A 122 24.51 4.03 -2.17
N ALA A 123 23.25 4.41 -2.38
CA ALA A 123 22.12 3.53 -2.12
C ALA A 123 22.14 2.30 -3.03
N ILE A 124 22.42 2.46 -4.33
CA ILE A 124 22.53 1.35 -5.28
C ILE A 124 23.65 0.38 -4.85
N ASP A 125 24.84 0.89 -4.56
CA ASP A 125 25.98 0.08 -4.15
C ASP A 125 25.73 -0.67 -2.83
N GLU A 126 25.07 -0.04 -1.85
CA GLU A 126 24.71 -0.71 -0.61
C GLU A 126 23.71 -1.86 -0.82
N VAL A 127 22.71 -1.67 -1.68
CA VAL A 127 21.76 -2.74 -2.04
C VAL A 127 22.48 -3.87 -2.78
N GLN A 128 23.38 -3.55 -3.72
CA GLN A 128 24.18 -4.56 -4.40
C GLN A 128 25.03 -5.37 -3.41
N ARG A 129 25.70 -4.70 -2.47
CA ARG A 129 26.50 -5.38 -1.44
C ARG A 129 25.67 -6.22 -0.48
N ALA A 130 24.49 -5.74 -0.09
CA ALA A 130 23.61 -6.45 0.83
C ALA A 130 22.96 -7.69 0.18
N THR A 131 22.66 -7.62 -1.11
CA THR A 131 21.89 -8.67 -1.81
C THR A 131 22.73 -9.60 -2.69
N GLY A 132 23.90 -9.15 -3.16
CA GLY A 132 24.73 -9.86 -4.13
C GLY A 132 24.22 -9.79 -5.58
N TYR A 133 23.13 -9.07 -5.85
CA TYR A 133 22.57 -8.94 -7.20
C TYR A 133 23.08 -7.69 -7.92
N VAL A 134 22.98 -7.72 -9.25
CA VAL A 134 23.15 -6.53 -10.10
C VAL A 134 21.86 -5.70 -10.00
N VAL A 135 21.96 -4.49 -9.47
CA VAL A 135 20.79 -3.64 -9.23
C VAL A 135 20.49 -2.80 -10.46
N GLU A 136 19.23 -2.80 -10.88
CA GLU A 136 18.68 -1.93 -11.91
C GLU A 136 17.70 -0.95 -11.27
N ALA A 137 18.03 0.34 -11.30
CA ALA A 137 17.23 1.38 -10.66
C ALA A 137 16.22 1.99 -11.63
N VAL A 138 14.96 2.02 -11.22
CA VAL A 138 13.88 2.80 -11.85
C VAL A 138 13.46 3.93 -10.92
N SER A 139 12.91 5.02 -11.47
CA SER A 139 12.50 6.17 -10.68
C SER A 139 11.00 6.12 -10.35
N ALA A 140 10.63 6.46 -9.12
CA ALA A 140 9.24 6.65 -8.71
C ALA A 140 9.14 7.80 -7.71
N THR A 141 7.94 8.31 -7.44
CA THR A 141 7.77 9.39 -6.47
C THR A 141 8.07 8.92 -5.05
N GLU A 142 8.70 9.77 -4.24
CA GLU A 142 9.00 9.45 -2.84
C GLU A 142 7.75 9.01 -2.05
N SER A 143 6.62 9.71 -2.25
CA SER A 143 5.36 9.39 -1.60
C SER A 143 4.88 7.98 -1.94
N SER A 144 4.95 7.58 -3.22
CA SER A 144 4.56 6.23 -3.67
C SER A 144 5.48 5.15 -3.08
N ILE A 145 6.78 5.42 -2.98
CA ILE A 145 7.74 4.46 -2.40
C ILE A 145 7.48 4.28 -0.91
N LEU A 146 7.31 5.37 -0.15
CA LEU A 146 7.03 5.28 1.28
C LEU A 146 5.72 4.53 1.56
N GLN A 147 4.67 4.80 0.77
CA GLN A 147 3.40 4.07 0.85
C GLN A 147 3.58 2.58 0.54
N ALA A 148 4.37 2.25 -0.48
CA ALA A 148 4.64 0.86 -0.84
C ALA A 148 5.48 0.15 0.24
N ILE A 149 6.47 0.83 0.82
CA ILE A 149 7.25 0.28 1.94
C ILE A 149 6.34 0.00 3.12
N ASP A 150 5.47 0.95 3.47
CA ASP A 150 4.48 0.74 4.52
C ASP A 150 3.60 -0.47 4.20
N HIS A 151 3.07 -0.59 2.97
CA HIS A 151 2.20 -1.69 2.56
C HIS A 151 2.88 -3.07 2.60
N TYR A 152 4.09 -3.19 2.06
CA TYR A 152 4.74 -4.49 1.82
C TYR A 152 5.65 -4.94 2.95
N TYR A 153 6.38 -4.02 3.60
CA TYR A 153 7.23 -4.35 4.74
C TYR A 153 6.47 -4.42 6.07
N LEU A 154 5.14 -4.20 6.06
CA LEU A 154 4.23 -4.54 7.17
C LEU A 154 4.35 -6.01 7.66
N GLY A 155 5.04 -6.88 6.90
CA GLY A 155 5.39 -8.26 7.28
C GLY A 155 6.73 -8.46 8.03
N GLY A 156 7.54 -7.42 8.27
CA GLY A 156 8.94 -7.56 8.73
C GLY A 156 9.20 -7.72 10.24
N GLY A 157 8.32 -7.21 11.12
CA GLY A 157 8.41 -7.44 12.58
C GLY A 157 7.48 -8.56 13.04
N SER A 158 7.68 -9.22 14.19
CA SER A 158 6.65 -10.12 14.73
C SER A 158 5.39 -9.34 15.13
N LEU A 159 4.22 -9.98 15.22
CA LEU A 159 3.03 -9.32 15.75
C LEU A 159 3.27 -8.78 17.17
N GLU A 160 4.09 -9.47 17.97
CA GLU A 160 4.44 -9.03 19.32
C GLU A 160 5.26 -7.74 19.30
N GLU A 161 6.17 -7.56 18.35
CA GLU A 161 6.93 -6.31 18.21
C GLU A 161 6.03 -5.12 17.91
N VAL A 162 5.02 -5.31 17.07
CA VAL A 162 4.04 -4.25 16.73
C VAL A 162 3.18 -3.91 17.95
N ILE A 163 2.79 -4.91 18.73
CA ILE A 163 2.08 -4.72 20.01
C ILE A 163 2.94 -3.92 20.98
N GLN A 164 4.22 -4.29 21.15
CA GLN A 164 5.15 -3.60 22.05
C GLN A 164 5.38 -2.14 21.63
N LYS A 165 5.58 -1.88 20.34
CA LYS A 165 5.70 -0.50 19.82
C LYS A 165 4.44 0.31 20.07
N SER A 166 3.25 -0.30 19.89
CA SER A 166 1.96 0.35 20.16
C SER A 166 1.77 0.65 21.64
N MET A 167 2.18 -0.26 22.54
CA MET A 167 2.12 -0.02 23.98
C MET A 167 2.97 1.18 24.40
N ARG A 168 4.23 1.24 23.95
CA ARG A 168 5.15 2.35 24.27
C ARG A 168 4.60 3.70 23.80
N GLN A 169 3.89 3.71 22.67
CA GLN A 169 3.25 4.94 22.17
C GLN A 169 2.10 5.38 23.07
N VAL A 170 1.28 4.44 23.54
CA VAL A 170 0.19 4.72 24.48
C VAL A 170 0.74 5.22 25.82
N GLU A 171 1.78 4.57 26.36
CA GLU A 171 2.44 4.97 27.61
C GLU A 171 3.07 6.38 27.51
N ALA A 172 3.58 6.75 26.35
CA ALA A 172 4.13 8.08 26.10
C ALA A 172 3.05 9.17 25.94
N GLY A 173 1.75 8.83 25.98
CA GLY A 173 0.65 9.78 25.78
C GLY A 173 0.55 10.35 24.36
N ARG A 174 1.17 9.69 23.37
CA ARG A 174 1.30 10.16 21.98
C ARG A 174 0.32 9.48 21.03
N VAL A 175 -0.94 9.37 21.42
CA VAL A 175 -1.99 8.87 20.53
C VAL A 175 -2.91 10.02 20.19
N SER A 176 -2.57 10.73 19.12
CA SER A 176 -3.43 11.72 18.50
C SER A 176 -4.30 11.09 17.41
N GLU A 177 -5.38 11.76 17.01
CA GLU A 177 -6.18 11.33 15.85
C GLU A 177 -5.35 11.29 14.55
N ALA A 178 -4.33 12.14 14.43
CA ALA A 178 -3.41 12.12 13.29
C ALA A 178 -2.58 10.82 13.24
N ASP A 179 -2.21 10.26 14.39
CA ASP A 179 -1.51 8.98 14.46
C ASP A 179 -2.41 7.81 14.01
N LEU A 180 -3.73 7.94 14.14
CA LEU A 180 -4.69 6.92 13.72
C LEU A 180 -4.95 6.90 12.21
N THR A 181 -4.43 7.88 11.45
CA THR A 181 -4.65 7.98 10.01
C THR A 181 -3.45 7.55 9.17
N SER A 182 -2.20 7.73 9.64
CA SER A 182 -1.02 7.25 8.89
C SER A 182 0.19 6.85 9.76
N GLY A 183 0.90 5.79 9.34
CA GLY A 183 2.25 5.45 9.79
C GLY A 183 2.45 4.93 11.22
N ALA A 184 1.50 5.16 12.14
CA ALA A 184 1.67 4.83 13.54
C ALA A 184 1.61 3.31 13.83
N PRO A 185 2.28 2.84 14.91
CA PRO A 185 2.22 1.46 15.40
C PRO A 185 0.80 0.87 15.48
N ILE A 186 -0.18 1.64 15.94
CA ILE A 186 -1.57 1.17 16.08
C ILE A 186 -2.26 0.92 14.73
N VAL A 187 -1.95 1.74 13.71
CA VAL A 187 -2.40 1.55 12.34
C VAL A 187 -1.86 0.22 11.83
N ARG A 188 -0.55 0.00 11.98
CA ARG A 188 0.12 -1.24 11.59
C ARG A 188 -0.42 -2.46 12.31
N LEU A 189 -0.79 -2.32 13.59
CA LEU A 189 -1.39 -3.40 14.37
C LEU A 189 -2.73 -3.85 13.75
N VAL A 190 -3.64 -2.90 13.48
CA VAL A 190 -4.95 -3.22 12.90
C VAL A 190 -4.80 -3.80 11.49
N ASP A 191 -3.96 -3.19 10.66
CA ASP A 191 -3.71 -3.68 9.30
C ASP A 191 -3.16 -5.12 9.32
N ARG A 192 -2.30 -5.43 10.30
CA ARG A 192 -1.75 -6.78 10.47
C ARG A 192 -2.78 -7.78 10.99
N LEU A 193 -3.68 -7.39 11.89
CA LEU A 193 -4.79 -8.24 12.32
C LEU A 193 -5.69 -8.62 11.14
N PHE A 194 -6.00 -7.66 10.26
CA PHE A 194 -6.78 -7.92 9.04
C PHE A 194 -6.03 -8.85 8.09
N LEU A 195 -4.73 -8.59 7.88
CA LEU A 195 -3.90 -9.43 7.03
C LEU A 195 -3.85 -10.89 7.52
N THR A 196 -3.60 -11.11 8.82
CA THR A 196 -3.58 -12.44 9.43
C THR A 196 -4.92 -13.14 9.27
N ALA A 197 -6.03 -12.46 9.56
CA ALA A 197 -7.36 -13.04 9.42
C ALA A 197 -7.65 -13.51 7.99
N VAL A 198 -7.30 -12.71 6.99
CA VAL A 198 -7.51 -13.07 5.57
C VAL A 198 -6.56 -14.21 5.15
N GLN A 199 -5.29 -14.17 5.58
CA GLN A 199 -4.32 -15.25 5.29
C GLN A 199 -4.73 -16.60 5.88
N GLU A 200 -5.29 -16.60 7.09
CA GLU A 200 -5.81 -17.80 7.75
C GLU A 200 -7.19 -18.23 7.20
N GLY A 201 -7.76 -17.48 6.26
CA GLY A 201 -9.04 -17.81 5.63
C GLY A 201 -10.26 -17.61 6.52
N ALA A 202 -10.17 -16.71 7.51
CA ALA A 202 -11.26 -16.43 8.45
C ALA A 202 -12.49 -15.79 7.77
N THR A 203 -13.68 -16.08 8.29
CA THR A 203 -14.96 -15.48 7.87
C THR A 203 -15.35 -14.28 8.72
N ASP A 204 -14.94 -14.26 9.99
CA ASP A 204 -15.24 -13.19 10.94
C ASP A 204 -14.03 -12.94 11.85
N ILE A 205 -13.76 -11.67 12.15
CA ILE A 205 -12.82 -11.22 13.18
C ILE A 205 -13.65 -10.72 14.35
N HIS A 206 -13.41 -11.28 15.53
CA HIS A 206 -14.04 -10.89 16.78
C HIS A 206 -13.01 -10.13 17.62
N VAL A 207 -13.37 -8.93 18.06
CA VAL A 207 -12.52 -8.02 18.82
C VAL A 207 -13.27 -7.66 20.11
N GLU A 208 -12.91 -8.34 21.19
CA GLU A 208 -13.76 -8.47 22.36
C GLU A 208 -13.08 -7.89 23.61
N PRO A 209 -13.66 -6.85 24.22
CA PRO A 209 -13.16 -6.30 25.47
C PRO A 209 -13.51 -7.22 26.64
N GLU A 210 -12.50 -7.66 27.39
CA GLU A 210 -12.67 -8.29 28.70
C GLU A 210 -12.19 -7.33 29.81
N GLU A 211 -12.34 -7.71 31.07
CA GLU A 211 -11.96 -6.85 32.20
C GLU A 211 -10.48 -6.44 32.16
N ARG A 212 -9.58 -7.40 31.84
CA ARG A 212 -8.12 -7.21 31.92
C ARG A 212 -7.39 -7.25 30.59
N ILE A 213 -8.02 -7.80 29.56
CA ILE A 213 -7.41 -8.00 28.24
C ILE A 213 -8.35 -7.55 27.14
N PHE A 214 -7.80 -7.40 25.95
CA PHE A 214 -8.56 -7.16 24.74
C PHE A 214 -8.34 -8.30 23.76
N ARG A 215 -9.31 -9.22 23.69
CA ARG A 215 -9.14 -10.51 23.02
C ARG A 215 -9.49 -10.41 21.54
N ILE A 216 -8.66 -11.01 20.70
CA ILE A 216 -8.98 -11.23 19.29
C ILE A 216 -9.28 -12.72 19.06
N ARG A 217 -10.35 -13.01 18.32
CA ARG A 217 -10.68 -14.37 17.85
C ARG A 217 -11.00 -14.33 16.36
N PHE A 218 -10.67 -15.40 15.66
CA PHE A 218 -11.01 -15.56 14.25
C PHE A 218 -12.01 -16.70 14.11
N ARG A 219 -13.05 -16.51 13.30
CA ARG A 219 -13.91 -17.62 12.88
C ARG A 219 -13.30 -18.25 11.63
N ILE A 220 -12.80 -19.47 11.72
CA ILE A 220 -12.19 -20.22 10.62
C ILE A 220 -12.97 -21.53 10.48
N ASP A 221 -13.49 -21.80 9.28
CA ASP A 221 -14.30 -22.98 8.99
C ASP A 221 -15.48 -23.17 9.97
N GLY A 222 -16.12 -22.06 10.35
CA GLY A 222 -17.24 -22.02 11.29
C GLY A 222 -16.85 -22.08 12.78
N GLN A 223 -15.62 -22.47 13.10
CA GLN A 223 -15.13 -22.56 14.47
C GLN A 223 -14.42 -21.29 14.91
N LEU A 224 -14.63 -20.88 16.17
CA LEU A 224 -13.89 -19.78 16.78
C LEU A 224 -12.52 -20.27 17.24
N ARG A 225 -11.47 -19.73 16.64
CA ARG A 225 -10.07 -19.94 17.04
C ARG A 225 -9.55 -18.72 17.78
N GLN A 226 -8.79 -18.98 18.83
CA GLN A 226 -8.18 -17.92 19.63
C GLN A 226 -7.02 -17.30 18.85
N GLY A 227 -7.08 -15.98 18.67
CA GLY A 227 -6.01 -15.17 18.09
C GLY A 227 -5.16 -14.52 19.19
N PRO A 228 -4.45 -13.43 18.87
CA PRO A 228 -3.66 -12.68 19.84
C PRO A 228 -4.54 -12.04 20.92
N SER A 229 -4.03 -11.98 22.15
CA SER A 229 -4.60 -11.14 23.21
C SER A 229 -3.81 -9.85 23.28
N LEU A 230 -4.49 -8.72 23.14
CA LEU A 230 -3.90 -7.39 23.23
C LEU A 230 -4.00 -6.86 24.67
N PRO A 231 -3.01 -6.08 25.12
CA PRO A 231 -3.11 -5.30 26.36
C PRO A 231 -4.33 -4.39 26.34
N LYS A 232 -5.02 -4.29 27.48
CA LYS A 232 -6.24 -3.48 27.63
C LYS A 232 -6.03 -2.00 27.25
N SER A 233 -4.82 -1.47 27.45
CA SER A 233 -4.44 -0.10 27.10
C SER A 233 -4.53 0.20 25.60
N LEU A 234 -4.43 -0.80 24.72
CA LEU A 234 -4.52 -0.63 23.26
C LEU A 234 -5.97 -0.52 22.76
N GLN A 235 -6.95 -0.90 23.59
CA GLN A 235 -8.36 -0.98 23.18
C GLN A 235 -8.90 0.31 22.55
N PRO A 236 -8.74 1.50 23.17
CA PRO A 236 -9.30 2.73 22.59
C PRO A 236 -8.73 3.04 21.20
N GLY A 237 -7.42 2.85 21.02
CA GLY A 237 -6.74 3.11 19.76
C GLY A 237 -7.15 2.14 18.64
N VAL A 238 -7.30 0.85 18.97
CA VAL A 238 -7.76 -0.15 17.99
C VAL A 238 -9.21 0.11 17.58
N ILE A 239 -10.13 0.37 18.53
CA ILE A 239 -11.54 0.65 18.22
C ILE A 239 -11.65 1.93 17.38
N ALA A 240 -10.94 2.99 17.77
CA ALA A 240 -10.94 4.24 17.02
C ALA A 240 -10.41 4.06 15.60
N ARG A 241 -9.31 3.32 15.41
CA ARG A 241 -8.78 3.00 14.08
C ARG A 241 -9.78 2.23 13.22
N ILE A 242 -10.46 1.23 13.79
CA ILE A 242 -11.49 0.47 13.06
C ILE A 242 -12.66 1.38 12.68
N LYS A 243 -13.13 2.23 13.60
CA LYS A 243 -14.21 3.19 13.34
C LYS A 243 -13.86 4.19 12.23
N ILE A 244 -12.63 4.73 12.24
CA ILE A 244 -12.13 5.62 11.18
C ILE A 244 -12.19 4.91 9.82
N LEU A 245 -11.65 3.70 9.74
CA LEU A 245 -11.65 2.92 8.50
C LEU A 245 -13.07 2.60 8.00
N ALA A 246 -14.01 2.41 8.93
CA ALA A 246 -15.39 2.07 8.64
C ALA A 246 -16.30 3.28 8.40
N GLY A 247 -15.79 4.51 8.56
CA GLY A 247 -16.57 5.75 8.45
C GLY A 247 -17.57 5.96 9.60
N MET A 248 -17.29 5.42 10.78
CA MET A 248 -18.13 5.50 11.98
C MET A 248 -17.76 6.70 12.87
N ASN A 249 -18.68 7.09 13.75
CA ASN A 249 -18.44 8.15 14.73
C ASN A 249 -17.59 7.62 15.91
N ILE A 250 -16.37 8.14 16.04
CA ILE A 250 -15.41 7.76 17.09
C ILE A 250 -15.88 8.21 18.47
N ALA A 251 -16.47 9.40 18.56
CA ALA A 251 -16.91 9.99 19.82
C ALA A 251 -18.14 9.28 20.42
N GLU A 252 -18.95 8.62 19.59
CA GLU A 252 -20.08 7.85 20.06
C GLU A 252 -19.65 6.42 20.41
N THR A 253 -19.88 6.03 21.67
CA THR A 253 -19.48 4.73 22.23
C THR A 253 -20.62 4.02 22.97
N ARG A 254 -21.81 4.64 23.02
CA ARG A 254 -22.99 4.19 23.78
C ARG A 254 -24.09 3.64 22.89
N GLN A 255 -23.94 3.73 21.57
CA GLN A 255 -24.88 3.16 20.60
C GLN A 255 -24.17 2.18 19.67
N PRO A 256 -24.87 1.13 19.20
CA PRO A 256 -24.35 0.27 18.16
C PRO A 256 -24.06 1.07 16.88
N GLN A 257 -23.00 0.71 16.16
CA GLN A 257 -22.66 1.34 14.87
C GLN A 257 -22.32 0.30 13.83
N ASP A 258 -22.73 0.53 12.60
CA ASP A 258 -22.43 -0.32 11.44
C ASP A 258 -21.68 0.47 10.37
N GLY A 259 -20.76 -0.20 9.70
CA GLY A 259 -19.89 0.43 8.71
C GLY A 259 -19.25 -0.60 7.80
N LYS A 260 -18.46 -0.10 6.84
CA LYS A 260 -17.81 -0.94 5.83
C LYS A 260 -16.38 -0.48 5.63
N ILE A 261 -15.46 -1.43 5.58
CA ILE A 261 -14.05 -1.17 5.26
C ILE A 261 -13.76 -1.85 3.92
N LYS A 262 -13.07 -1.13 3.03
CA LYS A 262 -12.48 -1.73 1.82
C LYS A 262 -10.99 -1.88 2.07
N PHE A 263 -10.50 -3.11 2.01
CA PHE A 263 -9.10 -3.44 2.26
C PHE A 263 -8.50 -4.12 1.02
N LEU A 264 -7.26 -3.76 0.69
CA LEU A 264 -6.51 -4.34 -0.40
C LEU A 264 -5.40 -5.24 0.17
N GLN A 265 -5.44 -6.52 -0.19
CA GLN A 265 -4.37 -7.47 0.09
C GLN A 265 -3.68 -7.82 -1.24
N GLY A 266 -2.60 -7.12 -1.58
CA GLY A 266 -1.98 -7.21 -2.89
C GLY A 266 -2.96 -6.81 -4.00
N LYS A 267 -3.41 -7.78 -4.81
CA LYS A 267 -4.44 -7.60 -5.86
C LYS A 267 -5.87 -7.92 -5.40
N ARG A 268 -6.05 -8.55 -4.24
CA ARG A 268 -7.38 -8.98 -3.76
C ARG A 268 -8.07 -7.81 -3.06
N LYS A 269 -9.26 -7.46 -3.54
CA LYS A 269 -10.16 -6.52 -2.86
C LYS A 269 -11.02 -7.31 -1.87
N VAL A 270 -10.84 -7.03 -0.59
CA VAL A 270 -11.60 -7.62 0.50
C VAL A 270 -12.52 -6.56 1.07
N ASP A 271 -13.82 -6.84 1.11
CA ASP A 271 -14.79 -5.99 1.77
C ASP A 271 -15.01 -6.51 3.20
N LEU A 272 -14.93 -5.64 4.20
CA LEU A 272 -15.30 -5.96 5.57
C LEU A 272 -16.60 -5.25 5.92
N ARG A 273 -17.54 -5.96 6.53
CA ARG A 273 -18.67 -5.34 7.24
C ARG A 273 -18.35 -5.30 8.71
N VAL A 274 -18.45 -4.12 9.31
CA VAL A 274 -18.06 -3.89 10.70
C VAL A 274 -19.30 -3.50 11.48
N SER A 275 -19.46 -4.11 12.65
CA SER A 275 -20.47 -3.74 13.63
C SER A 275 -19.80 -3.55 14.99
N THR A 276 -20.11 -2.45 15.68
CA THR A 276 -19.70 -2.22 17.07
C THR A 276 -20.91 -2.28 17.98
N LEU A 277 -20.72 -2.81 19.19
CA LEU A 277 -21.74 -2.89 20.23
C LEU A 277 -21.15 -2.47 21.58
N PRO A 278 -21.73 -1.49 22.28
CA PRO A 278 -21.32 -1.13 23.63
C PRO A 278 -21.50 -2.29 24.62
N THR A 279 -20.51 -2.51 25.47
CA THR A 279 -20.53 -3.49 26.57
C THR A 279 -19.99 -2.87 27.86
N VAL A 280 -20.08 -3.60 28.97
CA VAL A 280 -19.54 -3.17 30.28
C VAL A 280 -18.03 -2.91 30.27
N CYS A 281 -17.27 -3.60 29.41
CA CYS A 281 -15.80 -3.47 29.34
C CYS A 281 -15.31 -2.59 28.18
N GLY A 282 -16.21 -1.95 27.43
CA GLY A 282 -15.92 -1.19 26.22
C GLY A 282 -16.74 -1.65 25.02
N GLU A 283 -16.35 -1.31 23.80
CA GLU A 283 -17.09 -1.75 22.61
C GLU A 283 -16.58 -3.09 22.10
N ASN A 284 -17.50 -4.04 21.93
CA ASN A 284 -17.27 -5.26 21.19
C ASN A 284 -17.38 -4.97 19.70
N VAL A 285 -16.41 -5.42 18.90
CA VAL A 285 -16.38 -5.18 17.46
C VAL A 285 -16.32 -6.50 16.71
N VAL A 286 -17.19 -6.66 15.72
CA VAL A 286 -17.20 -7.82 14.84
C VAL A 286 -17.01 -7.35 13.40
N LEU A 287 -16.03 -7.93 12.72
CA LEU A 287 -15.77 -7.68 11.30
C LEU A 287 -16.04 -8.94 10.50
N ARG A 288 -17.05 -8.92 9.62
CA ARG A 288 -17.29 -10.00 8.68
C ARG A 288 -16.48 -9.77 7.41
N ILE A 289 -15.66 -10.76 7.06
CA ILE A 289 -14.81 -10.76 5.87
C ILE A 289 -15.65 -11.26 4.68
N LEU A 290 -15.79 -10.40 3.66
CA LEU A 290 -16.43 -10.72 2.40
C LEU A 290 -15.37 -10.74 1.30
N ASP A 291 -14.79 -11.91 1.07
CA ASP A 291 -13.87 -12.14 -0.03
C ASP A 291 -14.68 -12.49 -1.30
N ARG A 292 -14.89 -11.49 -2.16
CA ARG A 292 -15.60 -11.66 -3.43
C ARG A 292 -14.85 -12.56 -4.42
N ALA A 293 -13.52 -12.66 -4.30
CA ALA A 293 -12.73 -13.51 -5.19
C ALA A 293 -12.88 -15.00 -4.81
N ARG A 294 -13.06 -15.31 -3.53
CA ARG A 294 -13.38 -16.67 -3.05
C ARG A 294 -14.79 -17.13 -3.44
N LEU A 295 -15.68 -16.20 -3.81
CA LEU A 295 -17.03 -16.49 -4.29
C LEU A 295 -17.10 -16.86 -5.77
N VAL A 296 -16.00 -16.73 -6.53
CA VAL A 296 -15.91 -17.22 -7.92
C VAL A 296 -15.61 -18.72 -7.90
N VAL A 297 -16.56 -19.48 -7.38
CA VAL A 297 -16.59 -20.93 -7.54
C VAL A 297 -17.38 -21.17 -8.82
N GLY A 298 -16.76 -21.75 -9.84
CA GLY A 298 -17.51 -22.16 -11.04
C GLY A 298 -18.66 -23.08 -10.64
N LEU A 299 -19.78 -23.03 -11.36
CA LEU A 299 -20.99 -23.81 -11.08
C LEU A 299 -20.68 -25.31 -10.88
N GLU A 300 -19.64 -25.79 -11.56
CA GLU A 300 -19.11 -27.16 -11.52
C GLU A 300 -18.52 -27.54 -10.16
N ALA A 301 -17.95 -26.58 -9.43
CA ALA A 301 -17.29 -26.79 -8.14
C ALA A 301 -18.24 -26.65 -6.93
N LEU A 302 -19.54 -26.38 -7.17
CA LEU A 302 -20.57 -26.32 -6.13
C LEU A 302 -21.09 -27.69 -5.68
N GLY A 303 -20.65 -28.78 -6.33
CA GLY A 303 -21.02 -30.14 -5.96
C GLY A 303 -22.38 -30.61 -6.50
N PHE A 304 -22.88 -29.99 -7.58
CA PHE A 304 -24.00 -30.56 -8.33
C PHE A 304 -23.59 -31.88 -9.00
N ASP A 305 -24.48 -32.87 -9.01
CA ASP A 305 -24.36 -33.97 -9.98
C ASP A 305 -24.61 -33.44 -11.40
N GLU A 306 -24.07 -34.15 -12.41
CA GLU A 306 -24.16 -33.74 -13.81
C GLU A 306 -25.59 -33.44 -14.28
N GLY A 307 -26.56 -34.26 -13.85
CA GLY A 307 -27.96 -34.12 -14.25
C GLY A 307 -28.60 -32.85 -13.68
N ASN A 308 -28.36 -32.56 -12.41
CA ASN A 308 -28.85 -31.33 -11.78
C ASN A 308 -28.13 -30.08 -12.30
N LEU A 309 -26.82 -30.16 -12.55
CA LEU A 309 -26.05 -29.06 -13.13
C LEU A 309 -26.61 -28.66 -14.50
N GLU A 310 -26.91 -29.63 -15.36
CA GLU A 310 -27.44 -29.39 -16.70
C GLU A 310 -28.89 -28.88 -16.70
N ARG A 311 -29.72 -29.34 -15.75
CA ARG A 311 -31.06 -28.76 -15.51
C ARG A 311 -30.96 -27.31 -15.05
N PHE A 312 -30.03 -27.02 -14.15
CA PHE A 312 -29.83 -25.67 -13.61
C PHE A 312 -29.28 -24.71 -14.67
N ARG A 313 -28.31 -25.14 -15.51
CA ARG A 313 -27.82 -24.35 -16.66
C ARG A 313 -28.94 -23.98 -17.63
N ARG A 314 -29.79 -24.95 -18.02
CA ARG A 314 -30.94 -24.69 -18.90
C ARG A 314 -31.94 -23.69 -18.29
N ALA A 315 -32.15 -23.75 -16.98
CA ALA A 315 -33.02 -22.80 -16.30
C ALA A 315 -32.45 -21.37 -16.34
N ILE A 316 -31.13 -21.21 -16.19
CA ILE A 316 -30.45 -19.90 -16.25
C ILE A 316 -30.45 -19.33 -17.67
N GLU A 317 -30.28 -20.17 -18.71
CA GLU A 317 -30.29 -19.74 -20.11
C GLU A 317 -31.69 -19.42 -20.67
N SER A 318 -32.74 -19.69 -19.89
CA SER A 318 -34.12 -19.41 -20.30
C SER A 318 -34.36 -17.90 -20.39
N ARG A 319 -34.99 -17.45 -21.49
CA ARG A 319 -35.19 -16.02 -21.77
C ARG A 319 -35.98 -15.27 -20.69
N ASN A 320 -36.93 -15.95 -20.03
CA ASN A 320 -37.76 -15.38 -18.97
C ASN A 320 -38.09 -16.48 -17.94
N GLY A 321 -38.11 -16.14 -16.65
CA GLY A 321 -38.48 -17.06 -15.57
C GLY A 321 -38.01 -16.57 -14.20
N ILE A 322 -38.44 -17.23 -13.14
CA ILE A 322 -38.00 -16.97 -11.76
C ILE A 322 -37.26 -18.20 -11.24
N ILE A 323 -36.03 -18.01 -10.76
CA ILE A 323 -35.25 -19.04 -10.06
C ILE A 323 -35.20 -18.66 -8.58
N LEU A 324 -35.61 -19.59 -7.71
CA LEU A 324 -35.62 -19.40 -6.26
C LEU A 324 -34.61 -20.34 -5.62
N VAL A 325 -33.56 -19.77 -5.01
CA VAL A 325 -32.57 -20.52 -4.24
C VAL A 325 -32.93 -20.43 -2.76
N CYS A 326 -33.54 -21.50 -2.23
CA CYS A 326 -34.08 -21.55 -0.87
C CYS A 326 -33.23 -22.43 0.06
N GLY A 327 -33.27 -22.16 1.37
CA GLY A 327 -32.55 -22.92 2.40
C GLY A 327 -32.28 -22.11 3.67
N PRO A 328 -31.89 -22.75 4.78
CA PRO A 328 -31.60 -22.08 6.06
C PRO A 328 -30.31 -21.22 6.02
N THR A 329 -30.06 -20.39 7.03
CA THR A 329 -28.83 -19.57 7.11
C THR A 329 -27.58 -20.46 7.01
N GLY A 330 -26.61 -20.06 6.18
CA GLY A 330 -25.38 -20.83 5.96
C GLY A 330 -25.48 -21.97 4.94
N SER A 331 -26.65 -22.22 4.33
CA SER A 331 -26.84 -23.31 3.35
C SER A 331 -26.25 -23.05 1.95
N GLY A 332 -25.35 -22.08 1.79
CA GLY A 332 -24.71 -21.79 0.50
C GLY A 332 -25.55 -21.00 -0.52
N LYS A 333 -26.78 -20.54 -0.21
CA LYS A 333 -27.64 -19.80 -1.17
C LYS A 333 -26.93 -18.66 -1.89
N THR A 334 -26.24 -17.82 -1.12
CA THR A 334 -25.50 -16.67 -1.65
C THR A 334 -24.36 -17.14 -2.53
N THR A 335 -23.59 -18.15 -2.10
CA THR A 335 -22.53 -18.76 -2.91
C THR A 335 -23.04 -19.32 -4.23
N THR A 336 -24.16 -20.05 -4.23
CA THR A 336 -24.80 -20.58 -5.44
C THR A 336 -25.25 -19.47 -6.38
N LEU A 337 -25.78 -18.36 -5.85
CA LEU A 337 -26.17 -17.20 -6.66
C LEU A 337 -24.98 -16.41 -7.19
N TYR A 338 -23.82 -16.40 -6.52
CA TYR A 338 -22.61 -15.71 -7.01
C TYR A 338 -21.79 -16.52 -8.02
N ALA A 339 -22.04 -17.83 -8.12
CA ALA A 339 -21.39 -18.72 -9.09
C ALA A 339 -21.99 -18.64 -10.50
N PHE A 340 -23.12 -17.95 -10.65
CA PHE A 340 -23.68 -17.54 -11.94
C PHE A 340 -22.82 -16.43 -12.57
#